data_AF-A0A316K616-F1
#
_entry.id   AF-A0A316K616-F1
#
_cell.length_a   1.000
_cell.length_b   1.000
_cell.length_c   1.000
_cell.angle_alpha   90.00
_cell.angle_beta   90.00
_cell.angle_gamma   90.00
#
_symmetry.space_group_name_H-M   'P 1'
#
loop_
_entity.id
_entity.type
_entity.pdbx_description
1 polymer ?
#
loop_
_entity_poly.entity_id
_entity_poly.type
_entity_poly.pdbx_seq_one_letter_code
_entity_poly.pdbx_strand_id
1 'polypeptide(L)'
;MPLAYGQLPSRVQKLEGLWEYLEGSGYERWERRGDVMYGESFRINKLGDTLVAESFEISYVNKRLILNLKAYHMVNDSIRVKERVLVGKRRKMHFTGLTGNRLEELEFKFGFFSKNRLKLFVHHQGMLKPQKLRMNRKE
;
A
#
# COMPACT_ATOMS: atom_id res chain seq x y z
N MET A 1 5.63 -11.19 24.44
CA MET A 1 4.15 -11.14 24.43
C MET A 1 3.70 -11.05 22.98
N PRO A 2 2.80 -11.93 22.48
CA PRO A 2 2.30 -11.79 21.11
C PRO A 2 1.47 -10.50 21.02
N LEU A 3 1.70 -9.71 19.96
CA LEU A 3 0.88 -8.55 19.64
C LEU A 3 -0.53 -9.06 19.35
N ALA A 4 -1.50 -8.71 20.19
CA ALA A 4 -2.90 -9.02 19.94
C ALA A 4 -3.40 -8.14 18.77
N TYR A 5 -3.46 -8.72 17.57
CA TYR A 5 -4.07 -8.08 16.41
C TYR A 5 -5.58 -8.04 16.60
N GLY A 6 -6.17 -6.86 16.42
CA GLY A 6 -7.62 -6.71 16.37
C GLY A 6 -8.14 -7.00 14.97
N GLN A 7 -9.42 -7.37 14.87
CA GLN A 7 -10.07 -7.61 13.58
C GLN A 7 -9.91 -6.40 12.64
N LEU A 8 -9.52 -6.68 11.38
CA LEU A 8 -9.36 -5.64 10.36
C LEU A 8 -10.68 -4.89 10.11
N PRO A 9 -10.67 -3.55 10.05
CA PRO A 9 -11.85 -2.79 9.64
C PRO A 9 -12.34 -3.21 8.25
N SER A 10 -13.65 -3.25 8.05
CA SER A 10 -14.27 -3.62 6.75
C SER A 10 -13.74 -2.81 5.57
N ARG A 11 -13.32 -1.56 5.80
CA ARG A 11 -12.70 -0.72 4.77
C ARG A 11 -11.36 -1.27 4.30
N VAL A 12 -10.54 -1.86 5.17
CA VAL A 12 -9.27 -2.49 4.80
C VAL A 12 -9.55 -3.78 4.02
N GLN A 13 -10.53 -4.56 4.46
CA GLN A 13 -10.93 -5.81 3.78
C GLN A 13 -11.34 -5.59 2.32
N LYS A 14 -11.84 -4.40 1.95
CA LYS A 14 -12.16 -4.04 0.56
C LYS A 14 -10.94 -4.02 -0.37
N LEU A 15 -9.72 -3.97 0.15
CA LEU A 15 -8.50 -4.06 -0.65
C LEU A 15 -8.32 -5.45 -1.25
N GLU A 16 -8.83 -6.51 -0.60
CA GLU A 16 -8.67 -7.90 -1.06
C GLU A 16 -9.02 -8.04 -2.53
N GLY A 17 -8.10 -8.57 -3.34
CA GLY A 17 -8.23 -8.71 -4.79
C GLY A 17 -7.04 -8.17 -5.57
N LEU A 18 -7.18 -8.20 -6.90
CA LEU A 18 -6.20 -7.71 -7.86
C LEU A 18 -6.60 -6.33 -8.37
N TRP A 19 -5.65 -5.39 -8.40
CA TRP A 19 -5.86 -4.01 -8.80
C TRP A 19 -4.84 -3.60 -9.85
N GLU A 20 -5.29 -3.16 -11.02
CA GLU A 20 -4.41 -2.72 -12.10
C GLU A 20 -4.31 -1.19 -12.11
N TYR A 21 -3.10 -0.66 -12.24
CA TYR A 21 -2.92 0.78 -12.41
C TYR A 21 -3.46 1.21 -13.78
N LEU A 22 -4.25 2.28 -13.81
CA LEU A 22 -4.83 2.82 -15.05
C LEU A 22 -3.79 3.26 -16.08
N GLU A 23 -2.58 3.57 -15.63
CA GLU A 23 -1.47 4.00 -16.47
C GLU A 23 -0.75 2.81 -17.15
N GLY A 24 -1.17 1.57 -16.88
CA GLY A 24 -0.54 0.36 -17.42
C GLY A 24 0.84 0.07 -16.82
N SER A 25 1.20 0.75 -15.74
CA SER A 25 2.53 0.66 -15.11
C SER A 25 2.72 -0.57 -14.22
N GLY A 26 1.66 -1.35 -13.99
CA GLY A 26 1.70 -2.53 -13.14
C GLY A 26 0.36 -2.85 -12.47
N TYR A 27 0.42 -3.61 -11.39
CA TYR A 27 -0.75 -3.99 -10.58
C TYR A 27 -0.36 -4.22 -9.12
N GLU A 28 -1.35 -4.18 -8.22
CA GLU A 28 -1.22 -4.63 -6.83
C GLU A 28 -2.12 -5.84 -6.58
N ARG A 29 -1.57 -6.85 -5.89
CA ARG A 29 -2.34 -7.98 -5.38
C ARG A 29 -2.47 -7.84 -3.87
N TRP A 30 -3.69 -7.95 -3.36
CA TRP A 30 -3.99 -7.87 -1.95
C TRP A 30 -4.73 -9.12 -1.49
N GLU A 31 -4.35 -9.63 -0.32
CA GLU A 31 -4.93 -10.83 0.27
C GLU A 31 -5.02 -10.72 1.78
N ARG A 32 -6.04 -11.36 2.35
CA ARG A 32 -6.25 -11.41 3.79
C ARG A 32 -5.66 -12.69 4.36
N ARG A 33 -4.73 -12.55 5.30
CA ARG A 33 -4.09 -13.64 6.04
C ARG A 33 -4.42 -13.47 7.53
N GLY A 34 -5.51 -14.08 7.98
CA GLY A 34 -6.03 -13.88 9.35
C GLY A 34 -6.44 -12.41 9.60
N ASP A 35 -5.85 -11.78 10.61
CA ASP A 35 -6.09 -10.38 11.01
C ASP A 35 -5.15 -9.38 10.31
N VAL A 36 -4.49 -9.81 9.25
CA VAL A 36 -3.52 -9.00 8.49
C VAL A 36 -3.92 -8.96 7.01
N MET A 37 -3.80 -7.78 6.42
CA MET A 37 -4.00 -7.57 4.98
C MET A 37 -2.61 -7.42 4.35
N TYR A 38 -2.24 -8.38 3.51
CA TYR A 38 -0.96 -8.40 2.80
C TYR A 38 -1.16 -7.86 1.38
N GLY A 39 -0.20 -7.08 0.90
CA GLY A 39 -0.20 -6.51 -0.44
C GLY A 39 1.15 -6.66 -1.12
N GLU A 40 1.14 -6.84 -2.43
CA GLU A 40 2.34 -6.80 -3.27
C GLU A 40 2.06 -5.91 -4.48
N SER A 41 2.92 -4.91 -4.71
CA SER A 41 2.92 -4.09 -5.92
C SER A 41 3.95 -4.63 -6.90
N PHE A 42 3.47 -4.86 -8.11
CA PHE A 42 4.25 -5.34 -9.23
C PHE A 42 4.34 -4.24 -10.28
N ARG A 43 5.54 -4.00 -10.80
CA ARG A 43 5.77 -3.06 -11.91
C ARG A 43 6.08 -3.81 -13.18
N ILE A 44 5.52 -3.33 -14.28
CA ILE A 44 5.81 -3.83 -15.62
C ILE A 44 6.94 -2.98 -16.20
N ASN A 45 8.05 -3.61 -16.57
CA ASN A 45 9.17 -2.93 -17.21
C ASN A 45 8.89 -2.70 -18.72
N LYS A 46 9.82 -2.04 -19.42
CA LYS A 46 9.67 -1.77 -20.86
C LYS A 46 9.65 -3.04 -21.73
N LEU A 47 10.16 -4.15 -21.23
CA LEU A 47 10.20 -5.44 -21.91
C LEU A 47 8.96 -6.30 -21.63
N GLY A 48 8.07 -5.84 -20.75
CA GLY A 48 6.86 -6.57 -20.32
C GLY A 48 7.08 -7.47 -19.10
N ASP A 49 8.30 -7.57 -18.56
CA ASP A 49 8.54 -8.36 -17.36
C ASP A 49 7.92 -7.69 -16.14
N THR A 50 7.44 -8.53 -15.23
CA THR A 50 6.82 -8.11 -14.00
C THR A 50 7.77 -8.32 -12.83
N LEU A 51 8.07 -7.26 -12.09
CA LEU A 51 8.95 -7.30 -10.92
C LEU A 51 8.20 -6.83 -9.68
N VAL A 52 8.39 -7.52 -8.55
CA VAL A 52 7.90 -7.04 -7.26
C VAL A 52 8.66 -5.75 -6.92
N ALA A 53 7.92 -4.66 -6.81
CA ALA A 53 8.47 -3.36 -6.46
C ALA A 53 8.32 -3.07 -4.97
N GLU A 54 7.17 -3.45 -4.38
CA GLU A 54 6.84 -3.14 -3.00
C GLU A 54 6.00 -4.26 -2.38
N SER A 55 6.18 -4.51 -1.08
CA SER A 55 5.28 -5.35 -0.28
C SER A 55 4.72 -4.56 0.88
N PHE A 56 3.46 -4.81 1.21
CA PHE A 56 2.67 -4.09 2.21
C PHE A 56 2.10 -5.08 3.21
N GLU A 57 2.02 -4.66 4.46
CA GLU A 57 1.32 -5.38 5.51
C GLU A 57 0.51 -4.37 6.33
N ILE A 58 -0.81 -4.50 6.31
CA ILE A 58 -1.72 -3.68 7.11
C ILE A 58 -2.28 -4.52 8.25
N SER A 59 -2.03 -4.06 9.48
CA SER A 59 -2.55 -4.66 10.70
C SER A 59 -3.35 -3.63 11.52
N TYR A 60 -4.22 -4.11 12.41
CA TYR A 60 -4.99 -3.26 13.32
C TYR A 60 -4.57 -3.53 14.77
N VAL A 61 -3.86 -2.58 15.37
CA VAL A 61 -3.27 -2.71 16.72
C VAL A 61 -3.61 -1.47 17.53
N ASN A 62 -4.04 -1.65 18.80
CA ASN A 62 -4.35 -0.53 19.71
C ASN A 62 -5.26 0.54 19.10
N LYS A 63 -6.31 0.09 18.41
CA LYS A 63 -7.31 0.91 17.70
C LYS A 63 -6.76 1.77 16.55
N ARG A 64 -5.55 1.49 16.05
CA ARG A 64 -4.91 2.16 14.91
C ARG A 64 -4.51 1.15 13.84
N LEU A 65 -4.55 1.59 12.58
CA LEU A 65 -3.97 0.81 11.49
C LEU A 65 -2.46 1.05 11.48
N ILE A 66 -1.68 0.00 11.28
CA ILE A 66 -0.23 0.05 11.08
C ILE A 66 0.03 -0.51 9.68
N LEU A 67 0.81 0.22 8.89
CA LEU A 67 1.27 -0.22 7.57
C LEU A 67 2.78 -0.42 7.61
N ASN A 68 3.22 -1.66 7.42
CA ASN A 68 4.61 -1.97 7.14
C ASN A 68 4.79 -2.02 5.62
N LEU A 69 5.74 -1.25 5.10
CA LEU A 69 6.08 -1.16 3.68
C LEU A 69 7.52 -1.62 3.49
N LYS A 70 7.76 -2.53 2.56
CA LYS A 70 9.11 -2.85 2.06
C LYS A 70 9.19 -2.48 0.60
N ALA A 71 10.14 -1.63 0.24
CA ALA A 71 10.44 -1.29 -1.15
C ALA A 71 11.71 -2.02 -1.60
N TYR A 72 11.63 -2.69 -2.73
CA TYR A 72 12.72 -3.47 -3.31
C TYR A 72 13.42 -2.64 -4.40
N HIS A 73 14.72 -2.44 -4.25
CA HIS A 73 15.56 -1.71 -5.19
C HIS A 73 16.68 -2.62 -5.71
N MET A 74 16.69 -2.88 -7.01
CA MET A 74 17.80 -3.57 -7.67
C MET A 74 18.96 -2.59 -7.88
N VAL A 75 20.14 -2.88 -7.33
CA VAL A 75 21.35 -2.08 -7.49
C VAL A 75 22.53 -3.04 -7.72
N ASN A 76 23.15 -2.99 -8.91
CA ASN A 76 24.32 -3.81 -9.28
C ASN A 76 24.15 -5.29 -8.88
N ASP A 77 23.08 -5.93 -9.37
CA ASP A 77 22.71 -7.33 -9.11
C ASP A 77 22.42 -7.69 -7.65
N SER A 78 22.34 -6.69 -6.76
CA SER A 78 21.92 -6.86 -5.36
C SER A 78 20.53 -6.27 -5.11
N ILE A 79 19.75 -6.91 -4.23
CA ILE A 79 18.46 -6.38 -3.77
C ILE A 79 18.69 -5.57 -2.50
N ARG A 80 18.45 -4.27 -2.58
CA ARG A 80 18.34 -3.38 -1.41
C ARG A 80 16.88 -3.28 -0.99
N VAL A 81 16.59 -3.64 0.25
CA VAL A 81 15.26 -3.52 0.83
C VAL A 81 15.21 -2.29 1.72
N LYS A 82 14.24 -1.40 1.48
CA LYS A 82 13.96 -0.27 2.37
C LYS A 82 12.63 -0.48 3.07
N GLU A 83 12.69 -0.67 4.38
CA GLU A 83 11.52 -0.84 5.23
C GLU A 83 11.03 0.48 5.81
N ARG A 84 9.71 0.63 5.93
CA ARG A 84 9.08 1.80 6.54
C ARG A 84 7.83 1.36 7.29
N VAL A 85 7.59 2.00 8.43
CA VAL A 85 6.37 1.84 9.20
C VAL A 85 5.60 3.16 9.14
N LEU A 86 4.33 3.08 8.74
CA LEU A 86 3.41 4.20 8.73
C LEU A 86 2.22 3.92 9.64
N VAL A 87 1.74 4.96 10.31
CA VAL A 87 0.65 4.86 11.29
C VAL A 87 -0.60 5.51 10.72
N GLY A 88 -1.70 4.76 10.73
CA GLY A 88 -3.01 5.22 10.28
C GLY A 88 -3.60 6.31 11.18
N LYS A 89 -4.14 7.36 10.57
CA LYS A 89 -4.98 8.36 11.23
C LYS A 89 -6.30 7.71 11.65
N ARG A 90 -6.35 7.19 12.88
CA ARG A 90 -7.47 6.45 13.47
C ARG A 90 -7.77 5.16 12.68
N ARG A 91 -9.01 5.00 12.19
CA ARG A 91 -9.49 3.86 11.39
C ARG A 91 -9.49 4.13 9.87
N LYS A 92 -8.87 5.24 9.43
CA LYS A 92 -8.79 5.60 8.02
C LYS A 92 -7.55 4.95 7.41
N MET A 93 -7.64 4.51 6.16
CA MET A 93 -6.49 4.04 5.35
C MET A 93 -5.67 5.24 4.88
N HIS A 94 -5.22 6.02 5.83
CA HIS A 94 -4.54 7.29 5.68
C HIS A 94 -3.38 7.25 6.65
N PHE A 95 -2.22 6.90 6.14
CA PHE A 95 -1.05 6.53 6.92
C PHE A 95 -0.03 7.66 6.85
N THR A 96 0.54 8.02 8.00
CA THR A 96 1.64 8.98 8.09
C THR A 96 2.91 8.26 8.50
N GLY A 97 4.01 8.54 7.81
CA GLY A 97 5.34 8.10 8.20
C GLY A 97 5.76 8.75 9.51
N LEU A 98 6.68 8.08 10.22
CA LEU A 98 7.39 8.70 11.35
C LEU A 98 8.35 9.78 10.83
N THR A 99 8.64 10.79 11.65
CA THR A 99 9.47 11.94 11.30
C THR A 99 10.81 11.52 10.67
N GLY A 100 11.22 12.19 9.59
CA GLY A 100 12.47 11.89 8.86
C GLY A 100 12.33 10.93 7.67
N ASN A 101 11.12 10.45 7.36
CA ASN A 101 10.86 9.62 6.18
C ASN A 101 10.55 10.46 4.92
N ARG A 102 11.22 10.15 3.80
CA ARG A 102 10.90 10.73 2.47
C ARG A 102 9.47 10.44 2.01
N LEU A 103 8.83 9.40 2.54
CA LEU A 103 7.39 9.14 2.36
C LEU A 103 6.71 9.66 3.62
N GLU A 104 6.06 10.80 3.49
CA GLU A 104 5.39 11.46 4.61
C GLU A 104 4.00 10.88 4.82
N GLU A 105 3.30 10.59 3.73
CA GLU A 105 1.91 10.14 3.81
C GLU A 105 1.53 9.20 2.66
N LEU A 106 0.69 8.22 2.97
CA LEU A 106 0.10 7.30 2.02
C LEU A 106 -1.40 7.16 2.31
N GLU A 107 -2.26 7.42 1.33
CA GLU A 107 -3.71 7.35 1.52
C GLU A 107 -4.39 6.53 0.43
N PHE A 108 -5.21 5.56 0.86
CA PHE A 108 -6.06 4.74 0.00
C PHE A 108 -7.51 5.23 0.07
N LYS A 109 -8.10 5.58 -1.07
CA LYS A 109 -9.50 5.99 -1.19
C LYS A 109 -10.24 5.17 -2.24
N PHE A 110 -11.27 4.45 -1.81
CA PHE A 110 -12.25 3.85 -2.73
C PHE A 110 -13.15 4.93 -3.33
N GLY A 111 -13.62 4.70 -4.57
CA GLY A 111 -14.64 5.54 -5.19
C GLY A 111 -15.96 5.51 -4.41
N PHE A 112 -16.62 6.66 -4.27
CA PHE A 112 -17.87 6.81 -3.50
C PHE A 112 -19.02 5.90 -3.96
N PHE A 113 -18.99 5.41 -5.21
CA PHE A 113 -20.02 4.53 -5.79
C PHE A 113 -19.45 3.30 -6.51
N SER A 114 -18.17 2.98 -6.30
CA SER A 114 -17.55 1.85 -6.99
C SER A 114 -16.51 1.22 -6.08
N LYS A 115 -16.81 0.00 -5.64
CA LYS A 115 -15.85 -0.88 -4.96
C LYS A 115 -14.72 -1.37 -5.88
N ASN A 116 -14.83 -1.08 -7.18
CA ASN A 116 -13.85 -1.47 -8.21
C ASN A 116 -12.89 -0.34 -8.57
N ARG A 117 -12.99 0.85 -7.94
CA ARG A 117 -12.10 1.98 -8.18
C ARG A 117 -11.36 2.35 -6.92
N LEU A 118 -10.03 2.32 -6.98
CA LEU A 118 -9.13 2.70 -5.90
C LEU A 118 -8.25 3.86 -6.35
N LYS A 119 -8.01 4.80 -5.44
CA LYS A 119 -7.07 5.91 -5.61
C LYS A 119 -6.04 5.82 -4.51
N LEU A 120 -4.76 5.82 -4.88
CA LEU A 120 -3.64 5.89 -3.97
C LEU A 120 -3.02 7.28 -4.07
N PHE A 121 -2.91 7.97 -2.94
CA PHE A 121 -2.26 9.27 -2.83
C PHE A 121 -0.94 9.09 -2.07
N VAL A 122 0.16 9.45 -2.72
CA VAL A 122 1.51 9.34 -2.19
C VAL A 122 2.05 10.75 -1.99
N HIS A 123 2.34 11.13 -0.73
CA HIS A 123 2.99 12.40 -0.42
C HIS A 123 4.45 12.15 -0.03
N HIS A 124 5.34 12.74 -0.82
CA HIS A 124 6.76 12.75 -0.52
C HIS A 124 7.19 14.09 0.05
N GLN A 125 8.20 14.04 0.91
CA GLN A 125 8.81 15.24 1.47
C GLN A 125 9.24 16.20 0.36
N GLY A 126 8.88 17.47 0.52
CA GLY A 126 9.19 18.54 -0.43
C GLY A 126 8.22 18.67 -1.61
N MET A 127 7.19 17.81 -1.73
CA MET A 127 6.14 17.98 -2.74
C MET A 127 4.92 18.72 -2.20
N LEU A 128 4.50 19.78 -2.90
CA LEU A 128 3.32 20.57 -2.53
C LEU A 128 1.98 19.81 -2.75
N LYS A 129 1.96 18.83 -3.66
CA LYS A 129 0.76 18.05 -4.00
C LYS A 129 1.10 16.55 -4.01
N PRO A 130 0.17 15.68 -3.59
CA PRO A 130 0.36 14.23 -3.69
C PRO A 130 0.46 13.78 -5.14
N GLN A 131 1.29 12.77 -5.37
CA GLN A 131 1.15 11.94 -6.54
C GLN A 131 -0.10 11.07 -6.38
N LYS A 132 -0.98 11.09 -7.37
CA LYS A 132 -2.23 10.33 -7.35
C LYS A 132 -2.17 9.22 -8.38
N LEU A 133 -2.17 7.98 -7.91
CA LEU A 133 -2.30 6.79 -8.71
C LEU A 133 -3.77 6.32 -8.70
N ARG A 134 -4.23 5.80 -9.82
CA ARG A 134 -5.60 5.32 -9.99
C ARG A 134 -5.55 3.86 -10.41
N MET A 135 -6.43 3.07 -9.81
CA MET A 135 -6.48 1.63 -10.04
C MET A 135 -7.90 1.15 -10.21
N ASN A 136 -8.06 0.15 -11.06
CA ASN A 136 -9.29 -0.60 -11.22
C ASN A 136 -9.11 -2.02 -10.70
N ARG A 137 -10.13 -2.54 -10.03
CA ARG A 137 -10.17 -3.94 -9.64
C ARG A 137 -10.31 -4.80 -10.89
N LYS A 138 -9.45 -5.80 -11.04
CA LYS A 138 -9.60 -6.83 -12.07
C LYS A 138 -10.63 -7.84 -11.56
N GLU A 139 -11.64 -8.10 -12.39
CA GLU A 139 -12.66 -9.13 -12.13
C GLU A 139 -12.09 -10.54 -12.30
#